data_AF-A0A2G9T7I5-F1
#
_entry.id   AF-A0A2G9T7I5-F1
#
_cell.length_a   1.000
_cell.length_b   1.000
_cell.length_c   1.000
_cell.angle_alpha   90.00
_cell.angle_beta   90.00
_cell.angle_gamma   90.00
#
_symmetry.space_group_name_H-M   'P 1'
#
loop_
_entity.id
_entity.type
_entity.pdbx_description
1 polymer ?
#
loop_
_entity_poly.entity_id
_entity_poly.type
_entity_poly.pdbx_seq_one_letter_code
_entity_poly.pdbx_strand_id
1 'polypeptide(L)'
;MEKRLEQIRSESEKTVNAAHLDDKTRLDIIAEKSRLITSSVYRILDDLYERTCLREPTTQNERAFVQLYGEKLQAVFEQSRANRKSPEKSWAPFKHMLGILLQKNSRRGGHSLQMPEISPILSELSKSNIPIPGQENIEFSEVVTIDRVLKNALVLPTKTRPKKIAFIGSEGKE
;
A
#
# COMPACT_ATOMS: atom_id res chain seq x y z
N MET A 1 -3.32 -14.35 1.49
CA MET A 1 -4.68 -14.83 1.78
C MET A 1 -4.86 -16.29 1.43
N GLU A 2 -4.40 -16.78 0.27
CA GLU A 2 -4.51 -18.22 -0.09
C GLU A 2 -4.02 -19.18 1.00
N LYS A 3 -2.83 -18.96 1.57
CA LYS A 3 -2.34 -19.76 2.71
C LYS A 3 -3.27 -19.76 3.93
N ARG A 4 -3.94 -18.63 4.19
CA ARG A 4 -4.88 -18.50 5.31
C ARG A 4 -6.22 -19.19 4.99
N LEU A 5 -6.71 -19.10 3.76
CA LEU A 5 -7.90 -19.84 3.32
C LEU A 5 -7.67 -21.35 3.42
N GLU A 6 -6.48 -21.81 3.01
CA GLU A 6 -6.11 -23.22 3.15
C GLU A 6 -6.04 -23.67 4.61
N GLN A 7 -5.46 -22.82 5.48
CA GLN A 7 -5.47 -23.06 6.93
C GLN A 7 -6.91 -23.15 7.49
N ILE A 8 -7.81 -22.28 7.03
CA ILE A 8 -9.23 -22.29 7.44
C ILE A 8 -9.89 -23.60 7.02
N ARG A 9 -9.67 -24.06 5.78
CA ARG A 9 -10.20 -25.35 5.30
C ARG A 9 -9.73 -26.52 6.16
N SER A 10 -8.42 -26.64 6.38
CA SER A 10 -7.86 -27.72 7.19
C SER A 10 -8.39 -27.70 8.64
N GLU A 11 -8.50 -26.52 9.25
CA GLU A 11 -9.06 -26.38 10.61
C GLU A 11 -10.57 -26.66 10.68
N SER A 12 -11.29 -26.34 9.61
CA SER A 12 -12.72 -26.64 9.49
C SER A 12 -12.94 -28.15 9.40
N GLU A 13 -12.18 -28.86 8.57
CA GLU A 13 -12.25 -30.32 8.43
C GLU A 13 -11.98 -31.04 9.76
N LYS A 14 -10.97 -30.62 10.51
CA LYS A 14 -10.70 -31.17 11.86
C LYS A 14 -11.88 -31.01 12.80
N THR A 15 -12.55 -29.86 12.73
CA THR A 15 -13.71 -29.55 13.58
C THR A 15 -14.95 -30.33 13.13
N VAL A 16 -15.14 -30.51 11.82
CA VAL A 16 -16.20 -31.35 11.25
C VAL A 16 -16.01 -32.83 11.62
N ASN A 17 -14.79 -33.32 11.81
CA ASN A 17 -14.53 -34.71 12.18
C ASN A 17 -14.61 -34.99 13.69
N ALA A 18 -14.82 -33.97 14.53
CA ALA A 18 -14.86 -34.10 15.98
C ALA A 18 -16.19 -34.69 16.48
N ALA A 19 -16.27 -36.03 16.59
CA ALA A 19 -17.49 -36.77 16.92
C ALA A 19 -18.22 -36.36 18.22
N HIS A 20 -17.51 -35.72 19.16
CA HIS A 20 -18.06 -35.32 20.47
C HIS A 20 -18.84 -33.99 20.45
N LEU A 21 -18.82 -33.26 19.34
CA LEU A 21 -19.50 -31.96 19.21
C LEU A 21 -20.85 -32.12 18.51
N ASP A 22 -21.86 -31.36 18.94
CA ASP A 22 -23.09 -31.22 18.16
C ASP A 22 -22.88 -30.33 16.93
N ASP A 23 -23.80 -30.38 15.98
CA ASP A 23 -23.66 -29.66 14.70
C ASP A 23 -23.60 -28.15 14.89
N LYS A 24 -24.36 -27.62 15.86
CA LYS A 24 -24.38 -26.21 16.19
C LYS A 24 -23.03 -25.72 16.70
N THR A 25 -22.44 -26.42 17.67
CA THR A 25 -21.13 -26.06 18.24
C THR A 25 -20.03 -26.20 17.20
N ARG A 26 -20.10 -27.18 16.29
CA ARG A 26 -19.15 -27.28 15.16
C ARG A 26 -19.18 -26.03 14.29
N LEU A 27 -20.37 -25.57 13.90
CA LEU A 27 -20.53 -24.38 13.07
C LEU A 27 -20.01 -23.12 13.78
N ASP A 28 -20.32 -22.96 15.07
CA ASP A 28 -19.87 -21.81 15.86
C ASP A 28 -18.34 -21.79 16.01
N ILE A 29 -17.71 -22.94 16.29
CA ILE A 29 -16.25 -23.05 16.37
C ILE A 29 -15.59 -22.73 15.03
N ILE A 30 -16.12 -23.27 13.92
CA ILE A 30 -15.58 -23.02 12.57
C ILE A 30 -15.67 -21.52 12.24
N ALA A 31 -16.81 -20.89 12.52
CA ALA A 31 -17.00 -19.46 12.30
C ALA A 31 -16.01 -18.62 13.11
N GLU A 32 -15.84 -18.93 14.40
CA GLU A 32 -14.95 -18.17 15.27
C GLU A 32 -13.47 -18.37 14.94
N LYS A 33 -13.04 -19.61 14.65
CA LYS A 33 -11.68 -19.88 14.15
C LYS A 33 -11.40 -19.11 12.86
N SER A 34 -12.34 -19.14 11.91
CA SER A 34 -12.22 -18.41 10.64
C SER A 34 -12.10 -16.90 10.87
N ARG A 35 -12.89 -16.35 11.80
CA ARG A 35 -12.83 -14.95 12.20
C ARG A 35 -11.47 -14.59 12.80
N LEU A 36 -10.94 -15.41 13.71
CA LEU A 36 -9.64 -15.16 14.35
C LEU A 36 -8.51 -15.13 13.31
N ILE A 37 -8.48 -16.10 12.39
CA ILE A 37 -7.45 -16.20 11.33
C ILE A 37 -7.49 -14.98 10.38
N THR A 38 -8.67 -14.44 10.11
CA THR A 38 -8.87 -13.39 9.09
C THR A 38 -8.96 -11.96 9.63
N SER A 39 -9.31 -11.80 10.92
CA SER A 39 -9.56 -10.51 11.58
C SER A 39 -8.45 -9.46 11.33
N SER A 40 -7.19 -9.85 11.55
CA SER A 40 -6.03 -8.97 11.37
C SER A 40 -5.90 -8.47 9.93
N VAL A 41 -6.22 -9.32 8.95
CA VAL A 41 -6.15 -8.95 7.53
C VAL A 41 -7.25 -7.94 7.19
N TYR A 42 -8.48 -8.18 7.63
CA TYR A 42 -9.57 -7.23 7.36
C TYR A 42 -9.34 -5.89 8.02
N ARG A 43 -8.79 -5.88 9.24
CA ARG A 43 -8.40 -4.62 9.92
C ARG A 43 -7.37 -3.84 9.10
N ILE A 44 -6.33 -4.51 8.62
CA ILE A 44 -5.30 -3.87 7.76
C ILE A 44 -5.91 -3.34 6.46
N LEU A 45 -6.84 -4.08 5.85
CA LEU A 45 -7.51 -3.63 4.63
C LEU A 45 -8.41 -2.43 4.88
N ASP A 46 -9.18 -2.43 5.97
CA ASP A 46 -10.01 -1.28 6.37
C ASP A 46 -9.15 -0.04 6.62
N ASP A 47 -8.07 -0.17 7.39
CA ASP A 47 -7.12 0.92 7.67
C ASP A 47 -6.52 1.48 6.37
N LEU A 48 -6.17 0.58 5.43
CA LEU A 48 -5.58 0.97 4.14
C LEU A 48 -6.59 1.71 3.27
N TYR A 49 -7.83 1.24 3.19
CA TYR A 49 -8.88 1.89 2.43
C TYR A 49 -9.22 3.26 2.99
N GLU A 50 -9.35 3.38 4.31
CA GLU A 50 -9.57 4.66 4.97
C GLU A 50 -8.46 5.64 4.59
N ARG A 51 -7.19 5.23 4.74
CA ARG A 51 -6.04 6.09 4.44
C ARG A 51 -5.92 6.46 2.97
N THR A 52 -6.28 5.57 2.05
CA THR A 52 -6.02 5.76 0.61
C THR A 52 -7.19 6.40 -0.12
N CYS A 53 -8.44 6.10 0.27
CA CYS A 53 -9.63 6.46 -0.50
C CYS A 53 -10.57 7.42 0.25
N LEU A 54 -10.57 7.42 1.59
CA LEU A 54 -11.49 8.27 2.37
C LEU A 54 -10.83 9.57 2.84
N ARG A 55 -9.52 9.54 3.12
CA ARG A 55 -8.77 10.76 3.46
C ARG A 55 -8.62 11.66 2.24
N GLU A 56 -8.59 12.96 2.51
CA GLU A 56 -8.41 13.97 1.48
C GLU A 56 -7.03 13.80 0.81
N PRO A 57 -6.97 13.66 -0.53
CA PRO A 57 -5.72 13.58 -1.26
C PRO A 57 -4.89 14.87 -1.17
N THR A 58 -3.66 14.75 -0.73
CA THR A 58 -2.72 15.87 -0.56
C THR A 58 -1.92 16.15 -1.83
N THR A 59 -1.69 15.14 -2.66
CA THR A 59 -0.88 15.25 -3.88
C THR A 59 -1.72 15.03 -5.15
N GLN A 60 -1.23 15.51 -6.29
CA GLN A 60 -1.92 15.30 -7.56
C GLN A 60 -1.94 13.81 -7.95
N ASN A 61 -0.88 13.08 -7.63
CA ASN A 61 -0.81 11.64 -7.84
C ASN A 61 -1.86 10.88 -7.00
N GLU A 62 -2.09 11.28 -5.75
CA GLU A 62 -3.16 10.72 -4.91
C GLU A 62 -4.55 11.03 -5.48
N ARG A 63 -4.81 12.29 -5.88
CA ARG A 63 -6.08 12.67 -6.52
C ARG A 63 -6.37 11.83 -7.76
N ALA A 64 -5.38 11.68 -8.63
CA ALA A 64 -5.51 10.88 -9.84
C ALA A 64 -5.78 9.40 -9.53
N PHE A 65 -5.20 8.85 -8.46
CA PHE A 65 -5.48 7.49 -8.01
C PHE A 65 -6.93 7.33 -7.53
N VAL A 66 -7.40 8.22 -6.65
CA VAL A 66 -8.77 8.17 -6.12
C VAL A 66 -9.80 8.40 -7.21
N GLN A 67 -9.57 9.35 -8.13
CA GLN A 67 -10.46 9.59 -9.25
C GLN A 67 -10.60 8.36 -10.17
N LEU A 68 -9.52 7.62 -10.38
CA LEU A 68 -9.50 6.48 -11.29
C LEU A 68 -10.04 5.19 -10.65
N TYR A 69 -9.81 4.98 -9.35
CA TYR A 69 -10.07 3.71 -8.69
C TYR A 69 -11.02 3.78 -7.50
N GLY A 70 -11.35 4.97 -7.00
CA GLY A 70 -12.08 5.19 -5.75
C GLY A 70 -13.43 4.46 -5.73
N GLU A 71 -14.27 4.66 -6.74
CA GLU A 71 -15.57 3.99 -6.85
C GLU A 71 -15.44 2.46 -6.94
N LYS A 72 -14.47 1.97 -7.72
CA LYS A 72 -14.23 0.52 -7.86
C LYS A 72 -13.78 -0.09 -6.54
N LEU A 73 -12.89 0.60 -5.83
CA LEU A 73 -12.40 0.16 -4.51
C LEU A 73 -13.52 0.21 -3.47
N GLN A 74 -14.37 1.24 -3.50
CA GLN A 74 -15.54 1.32 -2.63
C GLN A 74 -16.45 0.10 -2.81
N ALA A 75 -16.85 -0.22 -4.05
CA ALA A 75 -17.70 -1.37 -4.33
C ALA A 75 -17.05 -2.70 -3.87
N VAL A 76 -15.74 -2.86 -4.10
CA VAL A 76 -14.96 -4.03 -3.64
C VAL A 76 -14.99 -4.14 -2.11
N PHE A 77 -14.81 -3.03 -1.39
CA PHE A 77 -14.81 -3.00 0.07
C PHE A 77 -16.20 -3.25 0.67
N GLU A 78 -17.25 -2.67 0.10
CA GLU A 78 -18.63 -2.91 0.51
C GLU A 78 -19.01 -4.38 0.33
N GLN A 79 -18.70 -4.97 -0.83
CA GLN A 79 -18.93 -6.39 -1.10
C GLN A 79 -18.13 -7.27 -0.12
N SER A 80 -16.87 -6.91 0.16
CA SER A 80 -16.05 -7.65 1.11
C SER A 80 -16.61 -7.62 2.53
N ARG A 81 -17.07 -6.45 3.00
CA ARG A 81 -17.66 -6.24 4.34
C ARG A 81 -18.94 -7.03 4.53
N ALA A 82 -19.84 -7.00 3.54
CA ALA A 82 -21.09 -7.75 3.58
C ALA A 82 -20.87 -9.28 3.68
N ASN A 83 -19.72 -9.77 3.21
CA ASN A 83 -19.42 -11.20 3.12
C ASN A 83 -18.42 -11.72 4.17
N ARG A 84 -18.07 -10.95 5.22
CA ARG A 84 -17.03 -11.33 6.21
C ARG A 84 -17.22 -12.67 6.91
N LYS A 85 -18.46 -13.20 6.94
CA LYS A 85 -18.76 -14.54 7.46
C LYS A 85 -18.17 -15.67 6.61
N SER A 86 -17.91 -15.41 5.33
CA SER A 86 -17.21 -16.34 4.42
C SER A 86 -15.92 -15.68 3.92
N PRO A 87 -14.76 -16.12 4.41
CA PRO A 87 -13.46 -15.60 3.98
C PRO A 87 -13.25 -15.61 2.46
N GLU A 88 -13.72 -16.66 1.77
CA GLU A 88 -13.63 -16.81 0.33
C GLU A 88 -14.44 -15.75 -0.40
N LYS A 89 -15.71 -15.58 -0.04
CA LYS A 89 -16.60 -14.58 -0.64
C LYS A 89 -16.14 -13.16 -0.33
N SER A 90 -15.65 -12.93 0.88
CA SER A 90 -15.12 -11.63 1.30
C SER A 90 -13.81 -11.27 0.59
N TRP A 91 -12.98 -12.26 0.22
CA TRP A 91 -11.71 -12.05 -0.47
C TRP A 91 -11.82 -11.98 -2.00
N ALA A 92 -12.80 -12.67 -2.60
CA ALA A 92 -12.96 -12.76 -4.05
C ALA A 92 -12.93 -11.40 -4.80
N PRO A 93 -13.59 -10.33 -4.32
CA PRO A 93 -13.61 -9.03 -5.01
C PRO A 93 -12.21 -8.41 -5.15
N PHE A 94 -11.33 -8.64 -4.16
CA PHE A 94 -9.96 -8.14 -4.19
C PHE A 94 -9.09 -8.83 -5.24
N LYS A 95 -9.38 -10.09 -5.62
CA LYS A 95 -8.61 -10.80 -6.67
C LYS A 95 -8.73 -10.09 -8.01
N HIS A 96 -9.96 -9.70 -8.37
CA HIS A 96 -10.22 -8.97 -9.60
C HIS A 96 -9.56 -7.58 -9.58
N MET A 97 -9.73 -6.84 -8.48
CA MET A 97 -9.12 -5.52 -8.30
C MET A 97 -7.58 -5.58 -8.39
N LEU A 98 -6.97 -6.61 -7.80
CA LEU A 98 -5.52 -6.81 -7.88
C LEU A 98 -5.05 -6.99 -9.33
N GLY A 99 -5.80 -7.73 -10.16
CA GLY A 99 -5.50 -7.86 -11.59
C GLY A 99 -5.48 -6.52 -12.33
N ILE A 100 -6.46 -5.66 -12.06
CA ILE A 100 -6.54 -4.30 -12.63
C ILE A 100 -5.32 -3.46 -12.22
N LEU A 101 -4.96 -3.50 -10.94
CA LEU A 101 -3.82 -2.74 -10.41
C LEU A 101 -2.47 -3.24 -10.95
N LEU A 102 -2.32 -4.56 -11.14
CA LEU A 102 -1.09 -5.18 -11.63
C LEU A 102 -0.87 -4.94 -13.14
N GLN A 103 -1.92 -4.94 -13.96
CA GLN A 103 -1.78 -4.67 -15.39
C GLN A 103 -1.13 -3.31 -15.68
N LYS A 104 -1.51 -2.27 -14.93
CA LYS A 104 -0.91 -0.93 -15.07
C LYS A 104 0.54 -0.90 -14.60
N ASN A 105 0.88 -1.70 -13.58
CA ASN A 105 2.22 -1.77 -12.99
C ASN A 105 3.23 -2.60 -13.79
N SER A 106 2.77 -3.41 -14.76
CA SER A 106 3.62 -4.26 -15.59
C SER A 106 4.13 -3.56 -16.87
N ARG A 107 3.48 -2.48 -17.32
CA ARG A 107 3.80 -1.78 -18.57
C ARG A 107 4.91 -0.73 -18.45
N ARG A 108 5.58 -0.64 -17.29
CA ARG A 108 6.54 0.42 -16.98
C ARG A 108 7.89 -0.19 -16.59
N GLY A 109 8.74 -0.45 -17.57
CA GLY A 109 10.18 -0.43 -17.33
C GLY A 109 10.58 0.99 -16.89
N GLY A 110 11.49 1.10 -15.92
CA GLY A 110 12.02 2.36 -15.35
C GLY A 110 11.13 3.60 -15.52
N HIS A 111 10.22 3.84 -14.58
CA HIS A 111 9.31 5.00 -14.66
C HIS A 111 9.85 6.18 -13.86
N SER A 112 9.77 7.38 -14.41
CA SER A 112 10.02 8.62 -13.67
C SER A 112 8.71 9.17 -13.09
N LEU A 113 8.77 9.63 -11.84
CA LEU A 113 7.71 10.38 -11.18
C LEU A 113 8.07 11.87 -11.20
N GLN A 114 7.08 12.73 -11.44
CA GLN A 114 7.26 14.17 -11.37
C GLN A 114 7.15 14.62 -9.91
N MET A 115 8.20 15.27 -9.39
CA MET A 115 8.26 15.78 -8.01
C MET A 115 7.05 16.65 -7.65
N PRO A 116 6.59 17.61 -8.49
CA PRO A 116 5.39 18.39 -8.19
C PRO A 116 4.13 17.54 -7.99
N GLU A 117 4.04 16.38 -8.65
CA GLU A 117 2.87 15.51 -8.57
C GLU A 117 2.88 14.61 -7.33
N ILE A 118 4.06 14.28 -6.80
CA ILE A 118 4.25 13.36 -5.66
C ILE A 118 4.63 14.06 -4.36
N SER A 119 5.18 15.26 -4.42
CA SER A 119 5.56 16.08 -3.26
C SER A 119 5.72 17.56 -3.67
N PRO A 120 4.63 18.35 -3.59
CA PRO A 120 4.70 19.79 -3.83
C PRO A 120 5.72 20.48 -2.92
N ILE A 121 5.78 20.07 -1.65
CA ILE A 121 6.70 20.61 -0.63
C ILE A 121 8.17 20.47 -1.08
N LEU A 122 8.59 19.29 -1.54
CA LEU A 122 9.96 19.09 -2.04
C LEU A 122 10.20 19.80 -3.36
N SER A 123 9.16 19.94 -4.20
CA SER A 123 9.27 20.67 -5.46
C SER A 123 9.43 22.18 -5.27
N GLU A 124 8.91 22.74 -4.17
CA GLU A 124 9.00 24.15 -3.82
C GLU A 124 10.27 24.49 -3.02
N LEU A 125 10.99 23.47 -2.53
CA LEU A 125 12.24 23.65 -1.82
C LEU A 125 13.27 24.37 -2.71
N SER A 126 13.68 25.54 -2.26
CA SER A 126 14.60 26.43 -2.98
C SER A 126 15.52 27.14 -1.99
N LYS A 127 16.83 27.18 -2.29
CA LYS A 127 17.88 27.85 -1.50
C LYS A 127 17.77 27.56 0.01
N SER A 128 17.68 26.27 0.35
CA SER A 128 17.53 25.83 1.73
C SER A 128 18.85 25.95 2.51
N ASN A 129 18.74 26.13 3.83
CA ASN A 129 19.86 26.03 4.77
C ASN A 129 20.09 24.60 5.26
N ILE A 130 19.35 23.62 4.72
CA ILE A 130 19.49 22.20 5.07
C ILE A 130 20.71 21.64 4.33
N PRO A 131 21.71 21.05 5.02
CA PRO A 131 22.84 20.36 4.40
C PRO A 131 22.40 19.22 3.47
N ILE A 132 23.17 18.96 2.42
CA ILE A 132 23.01 17.73 1.64
C ILE A 132 23.32 16.52 2.55
N PRO A 133 22.49 15.46 2.56
CA PRO A 133 22.76 14.26 3.35
C PRO A 133 24.08 13.57 2.96
N GLY A 134 24.79 12.97 3.92
CA GLY A 134 26.06 12.27 3.68
C GLY A 134 27.32 13.14 3.83
N GLN A 135 27.18 14.33 4.44
CA GLN A 135 28.28 15.26 4.70
C GLN A 135 28.70 15.29 6.18
N GLU A 136 28.49 14.20 6.93
CA GLU A 136 28.69 14.19 8.40
C GLU A 136 30.16 14.39 8.82
N ASN A 137 31.10 14.08 7.94
CA ASN A 137 32.54 14.21 8.18
C ASN A 137 33.16 15.48 7.58
N ILE A 138 32.34 16.38 7.01
CA ILE A 138 32.80 17.62 6.38
C ILE A 138 32.79 18.75 7.43
N GLU A 139 33.79 19.63 7.39
CA GLU A 139 33.79 20.82 8.25
C GLU A 139 32.60 21.72 7.95
N PHE A 140 32.00 22.31 8.99
CA PHE A 140 30.78 23.11 8.85
C PHE A 140 30.92 24.27 7.85
N SER A 141 32.11 24.86 7.73
CA SER A 141 32.42 25.93 6.77
C SER A 141 32.38 25.49 5.30
N GLU A 142 32.48 24.19 5.04
CA GLU A 142 32.53 23.61 3.69
C GLU A 142 31.25 22.84 3.33
N VAL A 143 30.27 22.79 4.24
CA VAL A 143 29.00 22.08 4.04
C VAL A 143 28.21 22.71 2.90
N VAL A 144 27.76 21.86 1.98
CA VAL A 144 26.91 22.25 0.85
C VAL A 144 25.46 22.05 1.25
N THR A 145 24.64 23.09 1.08
CA THR A 145 23.21 23.01 1.40
C THR A 145 22.38 22.69 0.15
N ILE A 146 21.17 22.20 0.35
CA ILE A 146 20.24 21.88 -0.73
C ILE A 146 19.73 23.18 -1.36
N ASP A 147 20.14 23.47 -2.60
CA ASP A 147 19.54 24.54 -3.39
C ASP A 147 18.14 24.13 -3.88
N ARG A 148 17.97 22.93 -4.44
CA ARG A 148 16.65 22.40 -4.83
C ARG A 148 16.65 20.89 -4.98
N VAL A 149 15.47 20.30 -5.07
CA VAL A 149 15.31 18.89 -5.47
C VAL A 149 15.07 18.81 -6.98
N LEU A 150 15.67 17.82 -7.66
CA LEU A 150 15.34 17.59 -9.07
C LEU A 150 13.87 17.21 -9.25
N LYS A 151 13.30 17.71 -10.35
CA LYS A 151 11.88 17.49 -10.69
C LYS A 151 11.56 16.03 -11.05
N ASN A 152 12.55 15.23 -11.40
CA ASN A 152 12.36 13.84 -11.81
C ASN A 152 12.87 12.88 -10.74
N ALA A 153 12.00 12.02 -10.21
CA ALA A 153 12.37 10.92 -9.33
C ALA A 153 12.28 9.59 -10.09
N LEU A 154 13.40 8.91 -10.29
CA LEU A 154 13.44 7.65 -11.04
C LEU A 154 13.08 6.47 -10.14
N VAL A 155 12.10 5.67 -10.56
CA VAL A 155 11.76 4.41 -9.88
C VAL A 155 12.61 3.29 -10.47
N LEU A 156 13.47 2.70 -9.64
CA LEU A 156 14.34 1.61 -10.09
C LEU A 156 13.51 0.32 -10.34
N PRO A 157 13.80 -0.45 -11.40
CA PRO A 157 13.03 -1.63 -11.79
C PRO A 157 13.36 -2.86 -10.93
N THR A 158 13.30 -2.72 -9.61
CA THR A 158 13.53 -3.82 -8.65
C THR A 158 12.25 -4.19 -7.93
N LYS A 159 12.26 -5.29 -7.17
CA LYS A 159 11.11 -5.75 -6.38
C LYS A 159 10.63 -4.69 -5.37
N THR A 160 11.56 -3.97 -4.75
CA THR A 160 11.27 -2.94 -3.75
C THR A 160 11.01 -1.56 -4.35
N ARG A 161 11.31 -1.36 -5.64
CA ARG A 161 11.06 -0.12 -6.41
C ARG A 161 11.49 1.15 -5.65
N PRO A 162 12.76 1.25 -5.21
CA PRO A 162 13.29 2.46 -4.56
C PRO A 162 13.29 3.63 -5.54
N LYS A 163 13.22 4.85 -5.00
CA LYS A 163 13.16 6.09 -5.78
C LYS A 163 14.53 6.72 -5.70
N LYS A 164 15.18 6.89 -6.85
CA LYS A 164 16.39 7.71 -6.97
C LYS A 164 15.95 9.16 -7.14
N ILE A 165 16.21 9.95 -6.10
CA ILE A 165 16.02 11.41 -6.07
C ILE A 165 17.42 12.02 -6.08
N ALA A 166 17.57 13.18 -6.71
CA ALA A 166 18.81 13.94 -6.69
C ALA A 166 18.52 15.39 -6.27
N PHE A 167 19.54 16.02 -5.72
CA PHE A 167 19.51 17.40 -5.24
C PHE A 167 20.39 18.25 -6.13
N ILE A 168 20.20 19.56 -6.11
CA ILE A 168 21.21 20.52 -6.56
C ILE A 168 21.71 21.20 -5.30
N GLY A 169 23.03 21.26 -5.11
CA GLY A 169 23.67 21.95 -4.01
C GLY A 169 23.74 23.46 -4.20
N SER A 170 24.03 24.19 -3.13
CA SER A 170 24.25 25.65 -3.13
C SER A 170 25.38 26.09 -4.07
N GLU A 171 26.32 25.18 -4.37
CA GLU A 171 27.38 25.35 -5.37
C GLU A 171 26.92 25.13 -6.83
N GLY A 172 25.65 24.74 -7.06
CA GLY A 172 25.05 24.55 -8.38
C GLY A 172 25.26 23.16 -9.01
N LYS A 173 25.87 22.21 -8.30
CA LYS A 173 26.11 20.83 -8.76
C LYS A 173 25.04 19.86 -8.25
N GLU A 174 24.81 18.77 -8.98
CA GLU A 174 23.98 17.63 -8.53
C GLU A 174 24.69 16.75 -7.50
#